data_AF-A0A9D4VNG4-F1
#
_entry.id   AF-A0A9D4VNG4-F1
#
_cell.length_a   1.000
_cell.length_b   1.000
_cell.length_c   1.000
_cell.angle_alpha   90.00
_cell.angle_beta   90.00
_cell.angle_gamma   90.00
#
_symmetry.space_group_name_H-M   'P 1'
#
loop_
_entity.id
_entity.type
_entity.pdbx_description
1 polymer ?
#
loop_
_entity_poly.entity_id
_entity_poly.type
_entity_poly.pdbx_seq_one_letter_code
_entity_poly.pdbx_strand_id
1 'polypeptide(L)'
;MDRLATKLELIYNAAGGKKINLISHSMGGLLVKCFLSLHSDIFEKYVKNWIAITAPFQGAPGCANSTLLNGMSFVEGWEQNFFISKWSMHQLLIECPSIYELMACPNFHWQHITVLELWRERLHSDGKSHVILESYPPCDSVEILKQALLNNKLNYDGEELPLPFNSEILEWANKTQEILSSAKLPSGVKFYNIYGTNLQTPHSIW
;
A
#
# COMPACT_ATOMS: atom_id res chain seq x y z
N MET A 1 6.28 -5.63 17.28
CA MET A 1 7.64 -5.89 16.76
C MET A 1 8.44 -6.81 17.66
N ASP A 2 8.28 -6.71 18.98
CA ASP A 2 9.03 -7.53 19.97
C ASP A 2 8.93 -9.04 19.74
N ARG A 3 7.75 -9.55 19.36
CA ARG A 3 7.56 -10.97 19.03
C ARG A 3 8.48 -11.44 17.89
N LEU A 4 8.73 -10.58 16.89
CA LEU A 4 9.65 -10.90 15.80
C LEU A 4 11.10 -10.91 16.33
N ALA A 5 11.49 -9.93 17.14
CA ALA A 5 12.81 -9.92 17.79
C ALA A 5 13.07 -11.18 18.62
N THR A 6 12.12 -11.56 19.49
CA THR A 6 12.21 -12.80 20.27
C THR A 6 12.30 -14.03 19.39
N LYS A 7 11.54 -14.07 18.28
CA LYS A 7 11.59 -15.21 17.35
C LYS A 7 12.94 -15.32 16.64
N LEU A 8 13.54 -14.19 16.24
CA LEU A 8 14.87 -14.14 15.63
C LEU A 8 15.94 -14.70 16.59
N GLU A 9 15.91 -14.29 17.85
CA GLU A 9 16.82 -14.78 18.90
C GLU A 9 16.68 -16.29 19.11
N LEU A 10 15.45 -16.79 19.24
CA LEU A 10 15.19 -18.22 19.40
C LEU A 10 15.74 -19.04 18.23
N ILE A 11 15.55 -18.57 16.98
CA ILE A 11 16.06 -19.26 15.79
C ILE A 11 17.60 -19.18 15.74
N TYR A 12 18.20 -18.03 16.06
CA TYR A 12 19.65 -17.85 16.11
C TYR A 12 20.31 -18.82 17.10
N ASN A 13 19.74 -18.95 18.30
CA ASN A 13 20.22 -19.88 19.31
C ASN A 13 20.05 -21.34 18.86
N ALA A 14 18.90 -21.70 18.30
CA ALA A 14 18.65 -23.04 17.76
C ALA A 14 19.58 -23.38 16.57
N ALA A 15 20.03 -22.38 15.81
CA ALA A 15 20.97 -22.52 14.70
C ALA A 15 22.45 -22.58 15.15
N GLY A 16 22.72 -22.64 16.47
CA GLY A 16 24.08 -22.68 17.02
C GLY A 16 24.83 -21.36 16.85
N GLY A 17 24.12 -20.23 17.00
CA GLY A 17 24.71 -18.89 16.87
C GLY A 17 24.93 -18.44 15.43
N LYS A 18 24.26 -19.06 14.46
CA LYS A 18 24.35 -18.68 13.05
C LYS A 18 23.27 -17.67 12.70
N LYS A 19 23.67 -16.53 12.13
CA LYS A 19 22.74 -15.54 11.55
C LYS A 19 21.87 -16.17 10.45
N ILE A 20 20.63 -15.70 10.33
CA ILE A 20 19.59 -16.32 9.51
C ILE A 20 19.38 -15.61 8.17
N ASN A 21 18.78 -16.32 7.21
CA ASN A 21 18.27 -15.73 5.99
C ASN A 21 16.78 -15.39 6.20
N LEU A 22 16.43 -14.10 6.13
CA LEU A 22 15.07 -13.63 6.25
C LEU A 22 14.46 -13.46 4.85
N ILE A 23 13.31 -14.09 4.62
CA ILE A 23 12.55 -13.96 3.37
C ILE A 23 11.24 -13.25 3.69
N SER A 24 10.93 -12.21 2.93
CA SER A 24 9.67 -11.46 3.02
C SER A 24 9.02 -11.36 1.65
N HIS A 25 7.69 -11.40 1.63
CA HIS A 25 6.90 -11.33 0.40
C HIS A 25 5.92 -10.16 0.46
N SER A 26 5.75 -9.42 -0.65
CA SER A 26 4.79 -8.33 -0.78
C SER A 26 4.88 -7.34 0.39
N MET A 27 3.76 -6.97 1.02
CA MET A 27 3.72 -6.07 2.18
C MET A 27 4.51 -6.58 3.39
N GLY A 28 4.82 -7.88 3.47
CA GLY A 28 5.76 -8.39 4.46
C GLY A 28 7.14 -7.73 4.37
N GLY A 29 7.54 -7.26 3.18
CA GLY A 29 8.75 -6.47 3.00
C GLY A 29 8.69 -5.10 3.69
N LEU A 30 7.51 -4.46 3.73
CA LEU A 30 7.31 -3.21 4.47
C LEU A 30 7.44 -3.45 5.97
N LEU A 31 6.83 -4.51 6.49
CA LEU A 31 6.95 -4.89 7.90
C LEU A 31 8.41 -5.17 8.29
N VAL A 32 9.15 -5.91 7.46
CA VAL A 32 10.58 -6.15 7.71
C VAL A 32 11.39 -4.85 7.65
N LYS A 33 11.08 -3.95 6.71
CA LYS A 33 11.76 -2.66 6.61
C LYS A 33 11.47 -1.75 7.82
N CYS A 34 10.23 -1.74 8.34
CA CYS A 34 9.89 -1.09 9.61
C CYS A 34 10.68 -1.70 10.77
N PHE A 35 10.75 -3.03 10.85
CA PHE A 35 11.50 -3.71 11.91
C PHE A 35 12.99 -3.38 11.86
N LEU A 36 13.57 -3.35 10.65
CA LEU A 36 14.94 -2.90 10.43
C LEU A 36 15.15 -1.47 10.94
N SER A 37 14.21 -0.56 10.64
CA SER A 37 14.32 0.85 11.04
C SER A 37 14.24 1.04 12.55
N LEU A 38 13.38 0.28 13.23
CA LEU A 38 13.10 0.43 14.66
C LEU A 38 14.05 -0.41 15.55
N HIS A 39 14.58 -1.51 15.03
CA HIS A 39 15.41 -2.48 15.76
C HIS A 39 16.65 -2.89 14.95
N SER A 40 17.36 -1.89 14.40
CA SER A 40 18.50 -2.11 13.51
C SER A 40 19.61 -2.96 14.14
N ASP A 41 19.85 -2.80 15.44
CA ASP A 41 20.83 -3.56 16.22
C ASP A 41 20.45 -5.04 16.32
N ILE A 42 19.18 -5.34 16.60
CA ILE A 42 18.64 -6.71 16.64
C ILE A 42 18.68 -7.33 15.24
N PHE A 43 18.29 -6.55 14.22
CA PHE A 43 18.31 -7.00 12.83
C PHE A 43 19.73 -7.37 12.40
N GLU A 44 20.70 -6.50 12.65
CA GLU A 44 22.11 -6.77 12.35
C GLU A 44 22.64 -7.97 13.13
N LYS A 45 22.28 -8.11 14.41
CA LYS A 45 22.73 -9.23 15.25
C LYS A 45 22.29 -10.57 14.69
N TYR A 46 21.05 -10.69 14.23
CA TYR A 46 20.45 -12.00 13.90
C TYR A 46 20.30 -12.29 12.41
N VAL A 47 20.24 -11.28 11.54
CA VAL A 47 20.00 -11.46 10.10
C VAL A 47 21.31 -11.41 9.32
N LYS A 48 21.51 -12.39 8.41
CA LYS A 48 22.65 -12.48 7.49
C LYS A 48 22.28 -11.93 6.11
N ASN A 49 21.16 -12.37 5.60
CA ASN A 49 20.63 -12.01 4.29
C ASN A 49 19.15 -11.66 4.45
N TRP A 50 18.71 -10.58 3.82
CA TRP A 50 17.30 -10.26 3.63
C TRP A 50 16.94 -10.36 2.15
N ILE A 51 15.99 -11.24 1.83
CA ILE A 51 15.47 -11.47 0.50
C ILE A 51 14.03 -10.95 0.48
N ALA A 52 13.81 -9.82 -0.20
CA ALA A 52 12.48 -9.29 -0.44
C ALA A 52 11.97 -9.75 -1.79
N ILE A 53 10.79 -10.34 -1.82
CA ILE A 53 10.11 -10.80 -3.02
C ILE A 53 8.88 -9.91 -3.20
N THR A 54 8.81 -9.24 -4.35
CA THR A 54 7.67 -8.40 -4.79
C THR A 54 7.22 -7.35 -3.76
N ALA A 55 8.16 -6.83 -2.96
CA ALA A 55 7.84 -5.88 -1.90
C ALA A 55 7.54 -4.47 -2.47
N PRO A 56 6.35 -3.90 -2.21
CA PRO A 56 5.97 -2.59 -2.73
C PRO A 56 6.54 -1.46 -1.87
N PHE A 57 7.87 -1.31 -1.85
CA PHE A 57 8.57 -0.37 -0.95
C PHE A 57 8.16 1.11 -1.08
N GLN A 58 7.53 1.47 -2.20
CA GLN A 58 7.04 2.83 -2.48
C GLN A 58 5.51 2.90 -2.64
N GLY A 59 4.81 1.83 -2.22
CA GLY A 59 3.39 1.65 -2.43
C GLY A 59 3.05 0.92 -3.72
N ALA A 60 1.75 0.72 -3.93
CA ALA A 60 1.11 0.14 -5.10
C ALA A 60 -0.09 1.02 -5.51
N PRO A 61 0.18 2.25 -6.00
CA PRO A 61 -0.83 3.31 -6.09
C PRO A 61 -2.01 2.98 -6.98
N GLY A 62 -1.79 2.27 -8.09
CA GLY A 62 -2.89 1.80 -8.94
C GLY A 62 -3.84 0.87 -8.19
N CYS A 63 -3.29 -0.12 -7.47
CA CYS A 63 -4.10 -1.03 -6.65
C CYS A 63 -4.84 -0.26 -5.54
N ALA A 64 -4.12 0.58 -4.77
CA ALA A 64 -4.71 1.31 -3.65
C ALA A 64 -5.84 2.26 -4.09
N ASN A 65 -5.60 3.08 -5.13
CA ASN A 65 -6.60 4.01 -5.64
C ASN A 65 -7.79 3.28 -6.28
N SER A 66 -7.56 2.18 -7.00
CA SER A 66 -8.66 1.34 -7.52
C SER A 66 -9.51 0.79 -6.38
N THR A 67 -8.88 0.28 -5.32
CA THR A 67 -9.59 -0.25 -4.15
C THR A 67 -10.46 0.80 -3.49
N LEU A 68 -9.98 2.04 -3.36
CA LEU A 68 -10.71 3.14 -2.71
C LEU A 68 -11.82 3.75 -3.58
N LEU A 69 -11.75 3.63 -4.91
CA LEU A 69 -12.72 4.24 -5.82
C LEU A 69 -13.73 3.24 -6.39
N ASN A 70 -13.23 2.11 -6.90
CA ASN A 70 -13.98 1.17 -7.72
C ASN A 70 -14.10 -0.21 -7.05
N GLY A 71 -13.42 -0.40 -5.92
CA GLY A 71 -13.14 -1.71 -5.35
C GLY A 71 -12.10 -2.49 -6.16
N MET A 72 -11.72 -3.64 -5.63
CA MET A 72 -10.75 -4.53 -6.26
C MET A 72 -11.24 -5.97 -6.27
N SER A 73 -10.78 -6.74 -7.27
CA SER A 73 -10.87 -8.19 -7.26
C SER A 73 -9.46 -8.76 -7.30
N PHE A 74 -9.20 -9.78 -6.49
CA PHE A 74 -7.94 -10.52 -6.52
C PHE A 74 -7.90 -11.59 -7.61
N VAL A 75 -9.06 -11.88 -8.21
CA VAL A 75 -9.22 -12.87 -9.28
C VAL A 75 -10.01 -12.24 -10.42
N GLU A 76 -9.52 -12.40 -11.65
CA GLU A 76 -10.15 -11.82 -12.84
C GLU A 76 -11.01 -12.86 -13.58
N GLY A 77 -11.84 -12.40 -14.52
CA GLY A 77 -12.66 -13.29 -15.34
C GLY A 77 -13.86 -13.91 -14.60
N TRP A 78 -14.31 -15.09 -15.05
CA TRP A 78 -15.45 -15.80 -14.45
C TRP A 78 -15.17 -16.18 -12.99
N GLU A 79 -13.92 -16.49 -12.66
CA GLU A 79 -13.53 -17.00 -11.35
C GLU A 79 -13.86 -16.01 -10.21
N GLN A 80 -13.93 -14.71 -10.49
CA GLN A 80 -14.33 -13.68 -9.53
C GLN A 80 -15.68 -13.98 -8.85
N ASN A 81 -16.58 -14.70 -9.53
CA ASN A 81 -17.91 -15.05 -9.00
C ASN A 81 -17.86 -16.05 -7.84
N PHE A 82 -16.74 -16.75 -7.67
CA PHE A 82 -16.52 -17.66 -6.54
C PHE A 82 -15.84 -16.97 -5.35
N PHE A 83 -15.50 -15.70 -5.48
CA PHE A 83 -14.82 -14.91 -4.46
C PHE A 83 -15.65 -13.70 -4.01
N ILE A 84 -15.09 -12.94 -3.08
CA ILE A 84 -15.69 -11.71 -2.56
C ILE A 84 -15.86 -10.71 -3.71
N SER A 85 -17.07 -10.17 -3.86
CA SER A 85 -17.37 -9.18 -4.91
C SER A 85 -16.49 -7.93 -4.76
N LYS A 86 -16.25 -7.20 -5.86
CA LYS A 86 -15.48 -5.95 -5.82
C LYS A 86 -15.99 -4.94 -4.80
N TRP A 87 -17.32 -4.80 -4.70
CA TRP A 87 -17.93 -3.85 -3.75
C TRP A 87 -17.85 -4.34 -2.30
N SER A 88 -18.03 -5.64 -2.06
CA SER A 88 -17.80 -6.19 -0.73
C SER A 88 -16.34 -6.01 -0.30
N MET A 89 -15.40 -6.23 -1.22
CA MET A 89 -13.97 -6.01 -0.97
C MET A 89 -13.65 -4.53 -0.71
N HIS A 90 -14.26 -3.62 -1.47
CA HIS A 90 -14.18 -2.18 -1.22
C HIS A 90 -14.57 -1.85 0.24
N GLN A 91 -15.74 -2.29 0.69
CA GLN A 91 -16.20 -2.02 2.06
C GLN A 91 -15.29 -2.66 3.14
N LEU A 92 -14.70 -3.82 2.87
CA LEU A 92 -13.73 -4.45 3.78
C LEU A 92 -12.41 -3.70 3.88
N LEU A 93 -12.03 -2.96 2.83
CA LEU A 93 -10.68 -2.41 2.69
C LEU A 93 -10.59 -0.89 2.84
N ILE A 94 -11.70 -0.15 2.79
CA ILE A 94 -11.71 1.33 2.96
C ILE A 94 -11.04 1.77 4.25
N GLU A 95 -11.21 1.04 5.35
CA GLU A 95 -10.58 1.36 6.62
C GLU A 95 -9.38 0.46 6.94
N CYS A 96 -8.88 -0.30 5.96
CA CYS A 96 -7.71 -1.13 6.18
C CYS A 96 -6.44 -0.29 6.08
N PRO A 97 -5.62 -0.17 7.15
CA PRO A 97 -4.40 0.65 7.11
C PRO A 97 -3.43 0.27 5.99
N SER A 98 -3.42 -1.02 5.63
CA SER A 98 -2.57 -1.54 4.56
C SER A 98 -2.84 -0.88 3.20
N ILE A 99 -4.08 -0.46 2.91
CA ILE A 99 -4.41 0.25 1.66
C ILE A 99 -3.81 1.64 1.64
N TYR A 100 -3.86 2.35 2.76
CA TYR A 100 -3.27 3.69 2.89
C TYR A 100 -1.73 3.63 2.83
N GLU A 101 -1.13 2.61 3.43
CA GLU A 101 0.32 2.35 3.31
C GLU A 101 0.76 2.00 1.87
N LEU A 102 -0.17 1.50 1.05
CA LEU A 102 0.06 1.22 -0.37
C LEU A 102 -0.28 2.39 -1.29
N MET A 103 -0.80 3.52 -0.79
CA MET A 103 -0.93 4.73 -1.59
C MET A 103 0.44 5.22 -2.06
N ALA A 104 0.45 6.05 -3.10
CA ALA A 104 1.68 6.62 -3.64
C ALA A 104 2.47 7.35 -2.56
N CYS A 105 3.73 6.97 -2.34
CA CYS A 105 4.64 7.70 -1.47
C CYS A 105 4.89 9.12 -2.04
N PRO A 106 4.46 10.20 -1.36
CA PRO A 106 4.61 11.57 -1.87
C PRO A 106 6.06 12.06 -1.79
N ASN A 107 6.86 11.46 -0.91
CA ASN A 107 8.27 11.80 -0.72
C ASN A 107 9.22 11.00 -1.63
N PHE A 108 8.68 10.09 -2.44
CA PHE A 108 9.48 9.31 -3.39
C PHE A 108 9.60 10.04 -4.72
N HIS A 109 10.82 10.07 -5.27
CA HIS A 109 11.09 10.64 -6.58
C HIS A 109 10.73 9.60 -7.66
N TRP A 110 9.46 9.59 -8.06
CA TRP A 110 8.98 8.73 -9.13
C TRP A 110 9.58 9.14 -10.48
N GLN A 111 10.09 8.17 -11.25
CA GLN A 111 10.52 8.40 -12.63
C GLN A 111 9.34 8.88 -13.51
N HIS A 112 8.16 8.30 -13.27
CA HIS A 112 6.90 8.74 -13.83
C HIS A 112 5.93 8.95 -12.67
N ILE A 113 5.45 10.18 -12.48
CA ILE A 113 4.52 10.50 -11.40
C ILE A 113 3.23 9.71 -11.62
N THR A 114 2.82 8.92 -10.62
CA THR A 114 1.51 8.26 -10.62
C THR A 114 0.41 9.32 -10.45
N VAL A 115 -0.65 9.20 -11.24
CA VAL A 115 -1.78 10.13 -11.21
C VAL A 115 -3.08 9.36 -11.07
N LEU A 116 -4.04 9.99 -10.41
CA LEU A 116 -5.45 9.64 -10.50
C LEU A 116 -6.05 10.48 -11.62
N GLU A 117 -6.52 9.84 -12.68
CA GLU A 117 -7.18 10.51 -13.79
C GLU A 117 -8.69 10.26 -13.75
N LEU A 118 -9.46 11.30 -14.05
CA LEU A 118 -10.91 11.27 -14.02
C LEU A 118 -11.48 12.06 -15.19
N TRP A 119 -12.44 11.46 -15.87
CA TRP A 119 -13.26 12.17 -16.86
C TRP A 119 -14.36 12.95 -16.15
N ARG A 120 -14.32 14.28 -16.24
CA ARG A 120 -15.31 15.17 -15.63
C ARG A 120 -16.04 15.99 -16.68
N GLU A 121 -17.36 16.05 -16.56
CA GLU A 121 -18.17 17.00 -17.31
C GLU A 121 -18.09 18.38 -16.64
N ARG A 122 -17.74 19.40 -17.43
CA ARG A 122 -17.75 20.80 -17.00
C ARG A 122 -18.67 21.63 -17.90
N LEU A 123 -19.48 22.47 -17.27
CA LEU A 123 -20.24 23.51 -17.94
C LEU A 123 -19.32 24.69 -18.25
N HIS A 124 -19.23 25.03 -19.53
CA HIS A 124 -18.50 26.21 -19.97
C HIS A 124 -19.38 27.46 -19.87
N SER A 125 -18.76 28.64 -19.95
CA SER A 125 -19.44 29.93 -19.91
C SER A 125 -20.47 30.15 -21.03
N ASP A 126 -20.42 29.34 -22.09
CA ASP A 126 -21.38 29.34 -23.20
C ASP A 126 -22.60 28.43 -22.97
N GLY A 127 -22.69 27.78 -21.81
CA GLY A 127 -23.77 26.87 -21.44
C GLY A 127 -23.67 25.46 -22.04
N LYS A 128 -22.60 25.14 -22.79
CA LYS A 128 -22.36 23.80 -23.29
C LYS A 128 -21.54 22.99 -22.29
N SER A 129 -21.83 21.69 -22.22
CA SER A 129 -21.02 20.78 -21.45
C SER A 129 -19.92 20.16 -22.30
N HIS A 130 -18.72 20.07 -21.72
CA HIS A 130 -17.58 19.39 -22.31
C HIS A 130 -17.01 18.40 -21.29
N VAL A 131 -16.62 17.23 -21.77
CA VAL A 131 -15.94 16.21 -20.97
C VAL A 131 -14.43 16.45 -21.10
N ILE A 132 -13.78 16.66 -19.96
CA ILE A 132 -12.33 16.86 -19.88
C ILE A 132 -11.70 15.77 -19.01
N LEU A 133 -10.47 15.40 -19.33
CA LEU A 133 -9.64 14.52 -18.49
C LEU A 133 -8.89 15.39 -17.47
N GLU A 134 -9.13 15.14 -16.19
CA GLU A 134 -8.43 15.79 -15.08
C GLU A 134 -7.42 14.80 -14.49
N SER A 135 -6.17 15.22 -14.30
CA SER A 135 -5.11 14.38 -13.74
C SER A 135 -4.64 14.94 -12.40
N TYR A 136 -4.66 14.11 -11.35
CA TYR A 136 -4.35 14.49 -9.97
C TYR A 136 -3.11 13.73 -9.48
N PRO A 137 -2.00 14.40 -9.16
CA PRO A 137 -0.83 13.77 -8.55
C PRO A 137 -1.14 13.26 -7.12
N PRO A 138 -0.22 12.50 -6.47
CA PRO A 138 -0.49 11.83 -5.20
C PRO A 138 -1.11 12.71 -4.12
N CYS A 139 -0.55 13.89 -3.87
CA CYS A 139 -1.06 14.81 -2.85
C CYS A 139 -2.47 15.31 -3.17
N ASP A 140 -2.72 15.69 -4.42
CA ASP A 140 -4.01 16.24 -4.85
C ASP A 140 -5.08 15.14 -4.95
N SER A 141 -4.67 13.89 -5.22
CA SER A 141 -5.57 12.74 -5.31
C SER A 141 -6.28 12.45 -3.99
N VAL A 142 -5.69 12.80 -2.84
CA VAL A 142 -6.30 12.60 -1.51
C VAL A 142 -7.60 13.36 -1.38
N GLU A 143 -7.66 14.61 -1.86
CA GLU A 143 -8.89 15.40 -1.76
C GLU A 143 -9.98 14.81 -2.65
N ILE A 144 -9.60 14.32 -3.83
CA ILE A 144 -10.54 13.62 -4.73
C ILE A 144 -11.10 12.35 -4.10
N LEU A 145 -10.26 11.55 -3.43
CA LEU A 145 -10.68 10.35 -2.71
C LEU A 145 -11.63 10.67 -1.54
N LYS A 146 -11.36 11.76 -0.80
CA LYS A 146 -12.25 12.24 0.27
C LYS A 146 -13.62 12.63 -0.28
N GLN A 147 -13.66 13.35 -1.40
CA GLN A 147 -14.93 13.74 -2.03
C GLN A 147 -15.69 12.52 -2.57
N ALA A 148 -14.99 11.57 -3.20
CA ALA A 148 -15.59 10.36 -3.73
C ALA A 148 -16.23 9.49 -2.63
N LEU A 149 -15.59 9.41 -1.46
CA LEU A 149 -16.04 8.58 -0.35
C LEU A 149 -16.88 9.33 0.70
N LEU A 150 -17.15 10.63 0.52
CA LEU A 150 -17.84 11.47 1.52
C LEU A 150 -19.17 10.87 2.00
N ASN A 151 -19.92 10.30 1.06
CA ASN A 151 -21.23 9.68 1.31
C ASN A 151 -21.19 8.16 1.25
N ASN A 152 -20.01 7.53 1.27
CA ASN A 152 -19.92 6.08 1.26
C ASN A 152 -20.43 5.51 2.58
N LYS A 153 -21.23 4.43 2.48
CA LYS A 153 -21.88 3.79 3.61
C LYS A 153 -21.90 2.27 3.45
N LEU A 154 -21.84 1.58 4.57
CA LEU A 154 -22.06 0.14 4.68
C LEU A 154 -23.42 -0.11 5.33
N ASN A 155 -24.23 -0.98 4.72
CA ASN A 155 -25.42 -1.51 5.38
C ASN A 155 -25.02 -2.73 6.23
N TYR A 156 -25.20 -2.64 7.53
CA TYR A 156 -24.96 -3.72 8.48
C TYR A 156 -26.21 -3.91 9.34
N ASP A 157 -26.84 -5.08 9.24
CA ASP A 157 -28.10 -5.41 9.94
C ASP A 157 -29.24 -4.39 9.75
N GLY A 158 -29.30 -3.75 8.58
CA GLY A 158 -30.32 -2.75 8.26
C GLY A 158 -29.96 -1.33 8.69
N GLU A 159 -28.86 -1.14 9.42
CA GLU A 159 -28.33 0.18 9.75
C GLU A 159 -27.31 0.64 8.69
N GLU A 160 -27.37 1.92 8.33
CA GLU A 160 -26.37 2.52 7.45
C GLU A 160 -25.24 3.16 8.26
N LEU A 161 -24.06 2.56 8.20
CA LEU A 161 -22.84 3.03 8.85
C LEU A 161 -22.01 3.85 7.85
N PRO A 162 -21.61 5.09 8.18
CA PRO A 162 -20.73 5.86 7.31
C PRO A 162 -19.32 5.24 7.29
N LEU A 163 -18.76 5.09 6.09
CA LEU A 163 -17.38 4.63 5.89
C LEU A 163 -16.67 5.57 4.90
N PRO A 164 -16.40 6.82 5.29
CA PRO A 164 -15.71 7.77 4.43
C PRO A 164 -14.21 7.47 4.32
N PHE A 165 -13.51 8.22 3.47
CA PHE A 165 -12.05 8.20 3.45
C PHE A 165 -11.49 8.56 4.85
N ASN A 166 -10.68 7.68 5.42
CA ASN A 166 -10.21 7.82 6.79
C ASN A 166 -8.89 8.61 6.84
N SER A 167 -8.98 9.88 7.20
CA SER A 167 -7.82 10.79 7.27
C SER A 167 -6.87 10.45 8.42
N GLU A 168 -7.36 9.85 9.50
CA GLU A 168 -6.51 9.43 10.63
C GLU A 168 -5.62 8.26 10.19
N ILE A 169 -6.18 7.27 9.48
CA ILE A 169 -5.39 6.16 8.95
C ILE A 169 -4.33 6.67 7.95
N LEU A 170 -4.68 7.65 7.12
CA LEU A 170 -3.71 8.28 6.22
C LEU A 170 -2.56 8.95 7.00
N GLU A 171 -2.84 9.64 8.10
CA GLU A 171 -1.79 10.24 8.94
C GLU A 171 -0.84 9.17 9.49
N TRP A 172 -1.37 8.02 9.91
CA TRP A 172 -0.57 6.89 10.38
C TRP A 172 0.26 6.28 9.24
N ALA A 173 -0.32 6.12 8.05
CA ALA A 173 0.39 5.64 6.87
C ALA A 173 1.56 6.57 6.50
N ASN A 174 1.37 7.89 6.59
CA ASN A 174 2.43 8.87 6.37
C ASN A 174 3.57 8.71 7.39
N LYS A 175 3.25 8.51 8.69
CA LYS A 175 4.26 8.20 9.72
C LYS A 175 4.98 6.88 9.43
N THR A 176 4.28 5.85 8.96
CA THR A 176 4.90 4.60 8.51
C THR A 176 5.89 4.87 7.37
N GLN A 177 5.53 5.69 6.38
CA GLN A 177 6.41 6.05 5.27
C GLN A 177 7.67 6.80 5.74
N GLU A 178 7.55 7.70 6.72
CA GLU A 178 8.71 8.37 7.35
C GLU A 178 9.67 7.34 7.96
N ILE A 179 9.15 6.40 8.75
CA ILE A 179 9.94 5.29 9.33
C ILE A 179 10.63 4.50 8.20
N LEU A 180 9.87 4.07 7.19
CA LEU A 180 10.40 3.32 6.05
C LEU A 180 11.49 4.09 5.30
N SER A 181 11.37 5.41 5.18
CA SER A 181 12.37 6.25 4.50
C SER A 181 13.68 6.37 5.29
N SER A 182 13.61 6.25 6.62
CA SER A 182 14.78 6.35 7.50
C SER A 182 15.60 5.05 7.59
N ALA A 183 15.06 3.93 7.10
CA ALA A 183 15.67 2.61 7.23
C ALA A 183 17.02 2.53 6.52
N LYS A 184 18.07 2.13 7.26
CA LYS A 184 19.42 1.90 6.74
C LYS A 184 19.79 0.43 6.89
N LEU A 185 20.24 -0.18 5.80
CA LEU A 185 20.71 -1.56 5.84
C LEU A 185 22.06 -1.63 6.58
N PRO A 186 22.21 -2.46 7.62
CA PRO A 186 23.48 -2.61 8.31
C PRO A 186 24.53 -3.26 7.39
N SER A 187 25.80 -2.84 7.52
CA SER A 187 26.88 -3.27 6.60
C SER A 187 27.14 -4.78 6.65
N GLY A 188 26.83 -5.43 7.77
CA GLY A 188 26.94 -6.88 7.95
C GLY A 188 25.83 -7.71 7.31
N VAL A 189 24.81 -7.08 6.68
CA VAL A 189 23.63 -7.75 6.12
C VAL A 189 23.59 -7.56 4.60
N LYS A 190 23.40 -8.66 3.86
CA LYS A 190 23.18 -8.59 2.41
C LYS A 190 21.70 -8.45 2.10
N PHE A 191 21.35 -7.59 1.14
CA PHE A 191 19.98 -7.40 0.68
C PHE A 191 19.82 -7.88 -0.76
N TYR A 192 18.75 -8.63 -1.03
CA TYR A 192 18.35 -9.10 -2.34
C TYR A 192 16.91 -8.67 -2.59
N ASN A 193 16.69 -7.92 -3.67
CA ASN A 193 15.37 -7.49 -4.09
C ASN A 193 14.97 -8.22 -5.37
N ILE A 194 13.95 -9.07 -5.27
CA ILE A 194 13.41 -9.85 -6.37
C ILE A 194 12.03 -9.27 -6.71
N TYR A 195 11.85 -8.78 -7.93
CA TYR A 195 10.59 -8.20 -8.38
C TYR A 195 10.27 -8.62 -9.81
N GLY A 196 8.96 -8.71 -10.10
CA GLY A 196 8.47 -9.00 -11.44
C GLY A 196 8.60 -7.79 -12.35
N THR A 197 8.79 -8.04 -13.64
CA THR A 197 8.82 -7.02 -14.71
C THR A 197 8.03 -7.55 -15.91
N ASN A 198 7.83 -6.69 -16.93
CA ASN A 198 7.22 -7.06 -18.22
C ASN A 198 5.75 -7.52 -18.17
N LEU A 199 5.03 -7.19 -17.09
CA LEU A 199 3.57 -7.30 -17.01
C LEU A 199 2.96 -5.91 -16.86
N GLN A 200 1.91 -5.64 -17.62
CA GLN A 200 1.16 -4.40 -17.48
C GLN A 200 0.59 -4.34 -16.07
N THR A 201 1.03 -3.33 -15.31
CA THR A 201 0.63 -3.12 -13.93
C THR A 201 0.09 -1.69 -13.84
N PRO A 202 -1.13 -1.46 -13.32
CA PRO A 202 -1.66 -0.13 -13.15
C PRO A 202 -0.75 0.74 -12.28
N HIS A 203 -0.17 1.76 -12.89
CA HIS A 203 0.64 2.78 -12.21
C HIS A 203 -0.19 4.02 -11.89
N SER A 204 -0.99 4.45 -12.87
CA SER A 204 -2.05 5.45 -12.74
C SER A 204 -3.41 4.77 -12.87
N ILE A 205 -4.44 5.39 -12.32
CA ILE A 205 -5.84 4.97 -12.48
C ILE A 205 -6.54 5.97 -13.40
N TRP A 206 -7.46 5.46 -14.23
CA TRP A 206 -8.24 6.19 -15.23
C TRP A 206 -9.73 5.94 -15.01
#